data_AF-A0AA88ZJG8-F1
#
_entry.id   AF-A0AA88ZJG8-F1
#
_cell.length_a   1.000
_cell.length_b   1.000
_cell.length_c   1.000
_cell.angle_alpha   90.00
_cell.angle_beta   90.00
_cell.angle_gamma   90.00
#
_symmetry.space_group_name_H-M   'P 1'
#
loop_
_entity.id
_entity.type
_entity.pdbx_description
1 polymer ?
#
loop_
_entity_poly.entity_id
_entity_poly.type
_entity_poly.pdbx_seq_one_letter_code
_entity_poly.pdbx_strand_id
1 'polypeptide(L)'
;MIKMKNPAIWTVVLFFAVGFCQLVAQDPPPVTTTVATEKDEGPIIFKFEPEYTSAEETKRQEFKRNRALVNALDISDRKRRRLMRKVFSKDFSKYLSEIVTVDTKLEDEQ
;
A
#
# COMPACT_ATOMS: atom_id res chain seq x y z
N MET A 1 -46.08 19.86 -20.66
CA MET A 1 -46.03 21.15 -21.40
C MET A 1 -45.58 22.25 -20.46
N ILE A 2 -44.31 22.64 -20.51
CA ILE A 2 -43.76 23.73 -19.69
C ILE A 2 -44.09 25.04 -20.40
N LYS A 3 -45.00 25.84 -19.86
CA LYS A 3 -45.29 27.19 -20.37
C LYS A 3 -44.15 28.12 -19.96
N MET A 4 -43.23 28.39 -20.90
CA MET A 4 -42.18 29.39 -20.72
C MET A 4 -42.81 30.78 -20.59
N LYS A 5 -42.53 31.47 -19.47
CA LYS A 5 -43.11 32.77 -19.15
C LYS A 5 -42.42 33.94 -19.85
N ASN A 6 -41.20 33.77 -20.38
CA ASN A 6 -40.47 34.80 -21.12
C ASN A 6 -39.43 34.13 -22.07
N PRO A 7 -39.72 34.02 -23.39
CA PRO A 7 -38.85 33.30 -24.32
C PRO A 7 -37.49 33.98 -24.52
N ALA A 8 -37.44 35.32 -24.44
CA ALA A 8 -36.20 36.08 -24.62
C ALA A 8 -35.17 35.89 -23.49
N ILE A 9 -35.59 35.57 -22.27
CA ILE A 9 -34.67 35.32 -21.16
C ILE A 9 -34.01 33.95 -21.33
N TRP A 10 -34.77 32.97 -21.79
CA TRP A 10 -34.27 31.62 -22.05
C TRP A 10 -33.31 31.56 -23.24
N THR A 11 -33.51 32.37 -24.28
CA THR A 11 -32.55 32.46 -25.39
C THR A 11 -31.22 33.03 -24.93
N VAL A 12 -31.22 34.06 -24.07
CA VAL A 12 -29.97 34.63 -23.52
C VAL A 12 -29.24 33.63 -22.61
N VAL A 13 -29.97 32.88 -21.77
CA VAL A 13 -29.38 31.82 -20.93
C VAL A 13 -28.80 30.68 -21.78
N LEU A 14 -29.49 30.28 -22.85
CA LEU A 14 -29.01 29.23 -23.76
C LEU A 14 -27.77 29.68 -24.54
N PHE A 15 -27.70 30.94 -24.97
CA PHE A 15 -26.50 31.51 -25.58
C PHE A 15 -25.32 31.63 -24.59
N PHE A 16 -25.57 31.98 -23.33
CA PHE A 16 -24.53 32.03 -22.30
C PHE A 16 -23.96 30.65 -21.96
N ALA A 17 -24.80 29.61 -21.91
CA ALA A 17 -24.37 28.24 -21.66
C ALA A 17 -23.54 27.63 -22.81
N VAL A 18 -23.85 27.97 -24.06
CA VAL A 18 -23.09 27.48 -25.24
C VAL A 18 -21.77 28.23 -25.41
N GLY A 19 -21.74 29.54 -25.10
CA GLY A 19 -20.52 30.36 -25.20
C GLY A 19 -19.41 29.98 -24.22
N PHE A 20 -19.76 29.51 -23.01
CA PHE A 20 -18.77 29.09 -22.01
C PHE A 20 -18.08 27.75 -22.37
N CYS A 21 -18.70 26.90 -23.20
CA CYS A 21 -18.10 25.63 -23.60
C CYS A 21 -16.95 25.77 -24.61
N GLN A 22 -16.78 26.92 -25.27
CA GLN A 22 -15.69 27.12 -26.24
C GLN A 22 -14.39 27.64 -25.63
N LEU A 23 -14.36 27.98 -24.34
CA LEU A 23 -13.17 28.51 -23.65
C LEU A 23 -12.27 27.42 -23.04
N VAL A 24 -12.66 26.13 -23.15
CA VAL A 24 -11.90 24.97 -22.66
C VAL A 24 -11.40 24.11 -23.84
N ALA A 25 -11.05 24.75 -24.96
CA ALA A 25 -10.29 24.13 -26.04
C ALA A 25 -8.93 24.84 -26.14
N GLN A 26 -8.13 24.75 -25.08
CA GLN A 26 -6.71 25.07 -25.15
C GLN A 26 -5.99 23.80 -25.59
N ASP A 27 -5.61 23.74 -26.87
CA ASP A 27 -4.63 22.76 -27.33
C ASP A 27 -3.34 22.97 -26.51
N PRO A 28 -2.81 21.94 -25.83
CA PRO A 28 -1.54 22.08 -25.14
C PRO A 28 -0.43 22.35 -26.19
N PRO A 29 0.57 23.19 -25.87
CA PRO A 29 1.63 23.48 -26.82
C PRO A 29 2.36 22.19 -27.22
N PRO A 30 2.81 22.05 -28.49
CA PRO A 30 3.60 20.90 -28.89
C PRO A 30 4.93 20.95 -28.14
N VAL A 31 5.09 20.05 -27.18
CA VAL A 31 6.37 19.83 -26.51
C VAL A 31 7.28 19.19 -27.54
N THR A 32 8.18 19.98 -28.11
CA THR A 32 9.30 19.47 -28.92
C THR A 32 10.28 18.79 -27.98
N THR A 33 9.98 17.55 -27.60
CA THR A 33 10.93 16.66 -26.95
C THR A 33 11.98 16.31 -28.00
N THR A 34 13.18 16.86 -27.83
CA THR A 34 14.36 16.43 -28.58
C THR A 34 14.49 14.92 -28.45
N VAL A 35 14.65 14.28 -29.61
CA VAL A 35 14.82 12.84 -29.78
C VAL A 35 16.01 12.39 -28.95
N ALA A 36 15.74 11.88 -27.74
CA ALA A 36 16.64 11.06 -26.98
C ALA A 36 16.17 9.62 -27.12
N THR A 37 17.04 8.85 -27.74
CA THR A 37 16.91 7.50 -28.24
C THR A 37 16.70 6.48 -27.13
N GLU A 38 15.50 6.30 -26.58
CA GLU A 38 15.23 5.12 -25.73
C GLU A 38 13.87 4.49 -26.05
N LYS A 39 14.01 3.35 -26.76
CA LYS A 39 13.07 2.25 -26.98
C LYS A 39 11.84 2.27 -26.08
N ASP A 40 10.67 2.34 -26.69
CA ASP A 40 9.42 1.63 -26.34
C ASP A 40 9.30 1.09 -24.90
N GLU A 41 9.40 1.95 -23.89
CA GLU A 41 8.79 1.66 -22.60
C GLU A 41 7.32 2.05 -22.74
N GLY A 42 6.43 1.06 -22.58
CA GLY A 42 4.99 1.26 -22.56
C GLY A 42 4.54 2.29 -21.51
N PRO A 43 3.23 2.51 -21.35
CA PRO A 43 2.70 3.56 -20.48
C PRO A 43 3.44 3.59 -19.14
N ILE A 44 3.97 4.76 -18.77
CA ILE A 44 4.80 5.04 -17.56
C ILE A 44 4.18 4.53 -16.24
N ILE A 45 2.93 4.06 -16.30
CA ILE A 45 2.08 3.54 -15.24
C ILE A 45 2.51 2.15 -14.73
N PHE A 46 3.50 1.49 -15.34
CA PHE A 46 3.95 0.14 -14.94
C PHE A 46 5.43 0.06 -14.51
N LYS A 47 5.91 1.08 -13.79
CA LYS A 47 7.20 0.98 -13.08
C LYS A 47 6.90 0.56 -11.64
N PHE A 48 7.11 -0.72 -11.32
CA PHE A 48 7.10 -1.18 -9.93
C PHE A 48 8.24 -0.52 -9.17
N GLU A 49 8.01 -0.15 -7.91
CA GLU A 49 9.06 0.37 -7.05
C GLU A 49 10.21 -0.65 -6.97
N PRO A 50 11.46 -0.24 -7.26
CA PRO A 50 12.61 -1.16 -7.28
C PRO A 50 12.88 -1.81 -5.91
N GLU A 51 12.33 -1.25 -4.84
CA GLU A 51 12.49 -1.74 -3.46
C GLU A 51 11.35 -2.66 -2.99
N TYR A 52 10.29 -2.85 -3.79
CA TYR A 52 9.14 -3.65 -3.36
C TYR A 52 9.55 -5.11 -3.08
N THR A 53 10.33 -5.71 -3.98
CA THR A 53 10.78 -7.10 -3.85
C THR A 53 11.75 -7.29 -2.69
N SER A 54 12.68 -6.35 -2.48
CA SER A 54 13.66 -6.43 -1.38
C SER A 54 13.00 -6.28 -0.01
N ALA A 55 11.98 -5.42 0.11
CA ALA A 55 11.19 -5.27 1.34
C ALA A 55 10.35 -6.52 1.67
N GLU A 56 9.91 -7.29 0.68
CA GLU A 56 9.24 -8.58 0.91
C GLU A 56 10.22 -9.69 1.28
N GLU A 57 11.37 -9.75 0.64
CA GLU A 57 12.42 -10.74 0.92
C GLU A 57 12.95 -10.63 2.35
N THR A 58 13.18 -9.40 2.82
CA THR A 58 13.62 -9.13 4.21
C THR A 58 12.61 -9.64 5.22
N LYS A 59 11.31 -9.31 5.06
CA LYS A 59 10.23 -9.83 5.92
C LYS A 59 10.17 -11.35 5.90
N ARG A 60 10.32 -11.98 4.73
CA ARG A 60 10.33 -13.43 4.59
C ARG A 60 11.53 -14.06 5.33
N GLN A 61 12.69 -13.42 5.28
CA GLN A 61 13.89 -13.86 5.99
C GLN A 61 13.72 -13.71 7.51
N GLU A 62 13.12 -12.63 7.98
CA GLU A 62 12.77 -12.42 9.40
C GLU A 62 11.85 -13.53 9.92
N PHE A 63 10.79 -13.86 9.19
CA PHE A 63 9.87 -14.94 9.60
C PHE A 63 10.54 -16.32 9.62
N LYS A 64 11.42 -16.60 8.64
CA LYS A 64 12.23 -17.83 8.65
C LYS A 64 13.13 -17.89 9.88
N ARG A 65 13.80 -16.79 10.22
CA ARG A 65 14.65 -16.68 11.42
C ARG A 65 13.86 -16.90 12.69
N ASN A 66 12.72 -16.21 12.83
CA ASN A 66 11.86 -16.30 14.00
C ASN A 66 11.35 -17.74 14.19
N ARG A 67 10.93 -18.42 13.11
CA ARG A 67 10.53 -19.83 13.16
C ARG A 67 11.67 -20.75 13.60
N ALA A 68 12.88 -20.53 13.10
CA ALA A 68 14.04 -21.30 13.51
C ALA A 68 14.34 -21.13 15.02
N LEU A 69 14.22 -19.90 15.53
CA LEU A 69 14.37 -19.61 16.97
C LEU A 69 13.33 -20.38 17.80
N VAL A 70 12.05 -20.35 17.41
CA VAL A 70 11.00 -21.10 18.13
C VAL A 70 11.27 -22.60 18.16
N ASN A 71 11.81 -23.16 17.08
CA ASN A 71 12.12 -24.58 17.00
C ASN A 71 13.37 -24.97 17.80
N ALA A 72 14.34 -24.07 17.91
CA ALA A 72 15.57 -24.27 18.68
C ALA A 72 15.33 -24.16 20.20
N LEU A 73 14.28 -23.46 20.62
CA LEU A 73 13.89 -23.38 22.03
C LEU A 73 13.37 -24.72 22.54
N ASP A 74 13.92 -25.15 23.68
CA ASP A 74 13.43 -26.29 24.46
C ASP A 74 12.26 -25.83 25.34
N ILE A 75 11.07 -25.83 24.76
CA ILE A 75 9.83 -25.39 25.41
C ILE A 75 8.73 -26.41 25.19
N SER A 76 7.77 -26.46 26.12
CA SER A 76 6.59 -27.33 25.96
C SER A 76 5.83 -27.06 24.66
N ASP A 77 5.23 -28.10 24.09
CA ASP A 77 4.47 -28.01 22.84
C ASP A 77 3.37 -26.94 22.86
N ARG A 78 2.75 -26.74 24.03
CA ARG A 78 1.72 -25.70 24.22
C ARG A 78 2.30 -24.31 23.98
N LYS A 79 3.51 -24.05 24.49
CA LYS A 79 4.22 -22.77 24.32
C LYS A 79 4.73 -22.64 22.90
N ARG A 80 5.31 -23.70 22.33
CA ARG A 80 5.72 -23.73 20.92
C ARG A 80 4.58 -23.37 19.98
N ARG A 81 3.39 -23.97 20.15
CA ARG A 81 2.20 -23.62 19.34
C ARG A 81 1.76 -22.16 19.52
N ARG A 82 1.80 -21.62 20.74
CA ARG A 82 1.45 -20.21 21.01
C ARG A 82 2.44 -19.26 20.33
N LEU A 83 3.74 -19.53 20.46
CA LEU A 83 4.82 -18.72 19.91
C LEU A 83 4.82 -18.77 18.37
N MET A 84 4.57 -19.96 17.78
CA MET A 84 4.41 -20.15 16.33
C MET A 84 3.28 -19.31 15.72
N ARG A 85 2.17 -19.08 16.43
CA ARG A 85 1.08 -18.19 15.96
C ARG A 85 1.51 -16.72 15.93
N LYS A 86 2.50 -16.35 16.75
CA LYS A 86 3.00 -14.98 16.89
C LYS A 86 4.25 -14.72 16.05
N VAL A 87 4.82 -15.71 15.36
CA VAL A 87 6.01 -15.57 14.50
C VAL A 87 5.86 -14.49 13.43
N PHE A 88 4.64 -14.28 12.93
CA PHE A 88 4.32 -13.26 11.91
C PHE A 88 3.97 -11.89 12.50
N SER A 89 3.95 -11.74 13.82
CA SER A 89 3.66 -10.46 14.47
C SER A 89 4.90 -9.58 14.52
N LYS A 90 4.70 -8.26 14.38
CA LYS A 90 5.79 -7.28 14.45
C LYS A 90 6.49 -7.28 15.82
N ASP A 91 5.74 -7.60 16.87
CA ASP A 91 6.21 -7.61 18.26
C ASP A 91 6.70 -8.99 18.73
N PHE A 92 7.14 -9.86 17.83
CA PHE A 92 7.55 -11.23 18.15
C PHE A 92 8.63 -11.30 19.24
N SER A 93 9.59 -10.38 19.25
CA SER A 93 10.65 -10.30 20.26
C SER A 93 10.09 -10.13 21.67
N LYS A 94 9.05 -9.29 21.84
CA LYS A 94 8.38 -9.08 23.13
C LYS A 94 7.70 -10.36 23.60
N TYR A 95 6.94 -11.02 22.73
CA TYR A 95 6.29 -12.30 23.05
C TYR A 95 7.27 -13.42 23.35
N LEU A 96 8.40 -13.47 22.65
CA LEU A 96 9.47 -14.43 22.92
C LEU A 96 10.07 -14.20 24.30
N SER A 97 10.38 -12.94 24.64
CA SER A 97 10.91 -12.61 25.97
C SER A 97 9.92 -12.92 27.09
N GLU A 98 8.62 -12.65 26.89
CA GLU A 98 7.57 -12.95 27.86
C GLU A 98 7.45 -14.45 28.11
N ILE A 99 7.40 -15.27 27.04
CA ILE A 99 7.22 -16.72 27.18
C ILE A 99 8.44 -17.39 27.82
N VAL A 100 9.65 -16.95 27.48
CA VAL A 100 10.90 -17.51 28.02
C VAL A 100 11.09 -17.11 29.49
N THR A 101 10.81 -15.84 29.85
CA THR A 101 10.99 -15.37 31.24
C THR A 101 9.92 -15.85 32.21
N VAL A 102 8.74 -16.23 31.72
CA VAL A 102 7.69 -16.83 32.56
C VAL A 102 8.05 -18.24 33.04
N ASP A 103 8.87 -19.00 32.30
CA ASP A 103 9.36 -20.30 32.78
C ASP A 103 10.38 -20.14 33.91
N THR A 104 11.31 -19.18 33.81
CA THR A 104 12.33 -18.99 34.85
C THR A 104 11.74 -18.54 36.19
N LYS A 105 10.63 -17.79 36.17
CA LYS A 105 10.05 -17.22 37.40
C LYS A 105 9.21 -18.20 38.23
N LEU A 106 8.85 -19.36 37.69
CA LEU A 106 8.02 -20.35 38.41
C LEU A 106 8.86 -21.40 39.14
N GLU A 107 10.17 -21.47 38.90
CA GLU A 107 11.08 -22.42 39.56
C GLU A 107 11.81 -21.82 40.78
N ASP A 108 11.81 -20.49 40.96
CA ASP A 108 12.54 -19.81 42.05
C ASP A 108 11.73 -19.69 43.39
N GLU A 109 10.55 -20.31 43.49
CA GLU A 109 9.69 -20.30 44.69
C GLU A 109 9.52 -21.69 45.35
N GLN A 110 10.46 -22.63 45.13
CA GLN A 110 10.49 -23.92 45.83
C GLN A 110 11.72 -24.07 46.75
#